data_AF-A0AAD9K041-F1
#
_entry.id   AF-A0AAD9K041-F1
#
_cell.length_a   1.000
_cell.length_b   1.000
_cell.length_c   1.000
_cell.angle_alpha   90.00
_cell.angle_beta   90.00
_cell.angle_gamma   90.00
#
_symmetry.space_group_name_H-M   'P 1'
#
loop_
_entity.id
_entity.type
_entity.pdbx_description
1 polymer ?
#
loop_
_entity_poly.entity_id
_entity_poly.type
_entity_poly.pdbx_seq_one_letter_code
_entity_poly.pdbx_strand_id
1 'polypeptide(L)'
;MVWLAKDRMVLDRDVSEWMRQSHTPPEDKRDNEHVYILISGFTERHLDRSPGRTIPNVFRAINRPIGEVCGVRVEMVTCTDVDIHGLEIDGKHNLFTDHLFVRIRIGSMASLEQIKQFISEDKLNQIQNLDFDNDILINGFPRTGTTWLQELVWLIQNGGDVDKALQSPIGCRVPFLESRGFDWEHNVSSLEQHPHPRILKSHLPPQTFRSKLDGKVKVIVPIRNPKDTVASQYYFYKIAKFIPFELPLVNVFGAFLDETSYGLLNVFGNYFPWYTQAAPLLQRDNVLLVKYEDLKSDLKANIRSIASFLGRRLEEKSVEAIAKHCSFESMKRNAMVNPSQREIFDGTKGDFFHIGEVGYWKGVLTKDQSKLIEKMYKSTLKKAGIQLRFE
;
A
#
# COMPACT_ATOMS: atom_id res chain seq x y z
N MET A 1 0.82 32.26 -19.09
CA MET A 1 -0.39 32.78 -18.43
C MET A 1 -1.56 31.95 -18.92
N VAL A 2 -1.99 30.99 -18.10
CA VAL A 2 -3.30 30.33 -18.23
C VAL A 2 -4.10 30.86 -17.06
N TRP A 3 -5.17 31.59 -17.36
CA TRP A 3 -6.11 32.08 -16.38
C TRP A 3 -6.96 30.90 -15.91
N LEU A 4 -6.70 30.38 -14.72
CA LEU A 4 -7.69 29.63 -13.95
C LEU A 4 -8.22 30.60 -12.90
N ALA A 5 -9.30 31.29 -13.26
CA ALA A 5 -10.02 32.14 -12.33
C ALA A 5 -10.53 31.27 -11.16
N LYS A 6 -10.13 31.67 -9.95
CA LYS A 6 -10.89 31.37 -8.74
C LYS A 6 -12.35 31.73 -8.99
N ASP A 7 -13.23 30.85 -8.52
CA ASP A 7 -14.69 30.96 -8.50
C ASP A 7 -15.41 30.39 -9.73
N ARG A 8 -15.99 29.20 -9.49
CA ARG A 8 -16.87 28.39 -10.34
C ARG A 8 -16.13 27.58 -11.42
N MET A 9 -16.12 26.27 -11.20
CA MET A 9 -16.24 25.30 -12.29
C MET A 9 -17.58 25.61 -12.99
N VAL A 10 -17.56 26.51 -13.97
CA VAL A 10 -18.73 26.71 -14.84
C VAL A 10 -18.70 25.54 -15.80
N LEU A 11 -19.30 24.42 -15.40
CA LEU A 11 -20.01 23.63 -16.39
C LEU A 11 -21.00 24.61 -17.01
N ASP A 12 -20.89 24.82 -18.32
CA ASP A 12 -21.89 25.59 -19.05
C ASP A 12 -23.29 25.11 -18.62
N ARG A 13 -24.21 26.05 -18.43
CA ARG A 13 -25.54 25.74 -17.91
C ARG A 13 -26.25 24.77 -18.85
N ASP A 14 -25.99 24.91 -20.15
CA ASP A 14 -26.49 24.03 -21.21
C ASP A 14 -25.86 22.62 -21.15
N VAL A 15 -24.57 22.50 -20.80
CA VAL A 15 -23.88 21.21 -20.63
C VAL A 15 -24.35 20.50 -19.35
N SER A 16 -24.62 21.26 -18.28
CA SER A 16 -25.13 20.74 -17.00
C SER A 16 -26.59 20.29 -17.09
N GLU A 17 -27.40 20.96 -17.91
CA GLU A 17 -28.77 20.56 -18.23
C GLU A 17 -28.78 19.40 -19.23
N TRP A 18 -27.90 19.39 -20.23
CA TRP A 18 -27.76 18.27 -21.16
C TRP A 18 -27.27 16.99 -20.47
N MET A 19 -26.29 17.03 -19.55
CA MET A 19 -25.91 15.84 -18.75
C MET A 19 -27.05 15.33 -17.86
N ARG A 20 -28.02 16.19 -17.50
CA ARG A 20 -29.21 15.81 -16.73
C ARG A 20 -30.35 15.29 -17.61
N GLN A 21 -30.43 15.73 -18.87
CA GLN A 21 -31.51 15.42 -19.81
C GLN A 21 -31.15 14.28 -20.78
N SER A 22 -29.86 14.08 -21.06
CA SER A 22 -29.35 13.15 -22.05
C SER A 22 -28.81 11.91 -21.37
N HIS A 23 -29.68 10.90 -21.30
CA HIS A 23 -29.37 9.49 -21.07
C HIS A 23 -28.80 9.18 -19.68
N THR A 24 -29.60 8.44 -18.92
CA THR A 24 -29.15 7.54 -17.86
C THR A 24 -27.80 6.93 -18.25
N PRO A 25 -26.76 6.96 -17.38
CA PRO A 25 -25.58 6.15 -17.59
C PRO A 25 -26.07 4.73 -17.90
N PRO A 26 -25.55 4.03 -18.93
CA PRO A 26 -25.95 2.65 -19.18
C PRO A 26 -25.88 1.89 -17.86
N GLU A 27 -26.96 1.20 -17.50
CA GLU A 27 -27.24 0.64 -16.17
C GLU A 27 -26.25 -0.42 -15.66
N ASP A 28 -25.06 -0.53 -16.24
CA ASP A 28 -24.07 -1.51 -15.83
C ASP A 28 -22.81 -0.84 -15.27
N LYS A 29 -22.62 -1.06 -13.96
CA LYS A 29 -21.46 -0.71 -13.10
C LYS A 29 -21.39 0.74 -12.58
N ARG A 30 -21.91 0.90 -11.36
CA ARG A 30 -21.52 1.97 -10.42
C ARG A 30 -20.07 1.73 -9.96
N ASP A 31 -19.10 2.02 -10.82
CA ASP A 31 -17.71 2.22 -10.41
C ASP A 31 -17.46 3.73 -10.27
N ASN A 32 -17.30 4.20 -9.04
CA ASN A 32 -16.98 5.60 -8.70
C ASN A 32 -15.51 5.98 -9.04
N GLU A 33 -14.85 5.28 -9.98
CA GLU A 33 -13.41 5.41 -10.29
C GLU A 33 -13.09 6.35 -11.48
N HIS A 34 -14.09 7.07 -12.00
CA HIS A 34 -13.94 7.87 -13.21
C HIS A 34 -14.23 9.36 -12.97
N VAL A 35 -13.31 10.21 -13.42
CA VAL A 35 -13.50 11.66 -13.52
C VAL A 35 -13.48 12.05 -15.00
N TYR A 36 -14.45 12.86 -15.40
CA TYR A 36 -14.55 13.42 -16.75
C TYR A 36 -14.02 14.86 -16.71
N ILE A 37 -13.00 15.15 -17.51
CA ILE A 37 -12.45 16.50 -17.66
C ILE A 37 -12.72 16.99 -19.07
N LEU A 38 -13.36 18.15 -19.18
CA LEU A 38 -13.57 18.87 -20.43
C LEU A 38 -12.33 19.75 -20.70
N ILE A 39 -11.60 19.47 -21.78
CA ILE A 39 -10.50 20.34 -22.21
C ILE A 39 -10.94 21.10 -23.46
N SER A 40 -11.05 22.43 -23.33
CA SER A 40 -11.41 23.33 -24.43
C SER A 40 -10.18 23.99 -25.07
N GLY A 41 -10.21 24.22 -26.39
CA GLY A 41 -9.23 25.07 -27.09
C GLY A 41 -8.25 24.35 -28.03
N PHE A 42 -8.59 23.15 -28.51
CA PHE A 42 -7.83 22.49 -29.56
C PHE A 42 -8.25 23.03 -30.93
N THR A 43 -7.30 23.60 -31.68
CA THR A 43 -7.53 23.95 -33.10
C THR A 43 -7.16 22.77 -34.00
N GLU A 44 -7.82 22.65 -35.16
CA GLU A 44 -7.68 21.53 -36.13
C GLU A 44 -6.24 21.12 -36.46
N ARG A 45 -5.25 22.02 -36.31
CA ARG A 45 -3.83 21.74 -36.57
C ARG A 45 -3.20 20.71 -35.62
N HIS A 46 -3.86 20.30 -34.54
CA HIS A 46 -3.30 19.40 -33.53
C HIS A 46 -3.85 17.96 -33.63
N LEU A 47 -4.80 17.72 -34.54
CA LEU A 47 -5.45 16.43 -34.73
C LEU A 47 -5.07 15.87 -36.12
N ASP A 48 -4.15 14.90 -36.17
CA ASP A 48 -3.90 14.11 -37.38
C ASP A 48 -5.11 13.18 -37.62
N ARG A 49 -5.73 13.30 -38.79
CA ARG A 49 -7.02 12.66 -39.15
C ARG A 49 -6.88 11.28 -39.81
N SER A 50 -5.70 10.67 -39.70
CA SER A 50 -5.42 9.37 -40.30
C SER A 50 -6.04 8.21 -39.48
N PRO A 51 -6.85 7.31 -40.07
CA PRO A 51 -7.41 6.15 -39.36
C PRO A 51 -6.29 5.23 -38.83
N GLY A 52 -6.31 4.94 -37.53
CA GLY A 52 -5.46 3.90 -36.92
C GLY A 52 -4.11 4.34 -36.33
N ARG A 53 -3.86 5.64 -36.08
CA ARG A 53 -2.73 6.09 -35.25
C ARG A 53 -3.19 6.83 -33.99
N THR A 54 -2.70 6.41 -32.82
CA THR A 54 -2.75 7.18 -31.56
C THR A 54 -1.92 8.45 -31.71
N ILE A 55 -2.52 9.62 -31.48
CA ILE A 55 -1.89 10.96 -31.64
C ILE A 55 -0.79 11.15 -30.60
N PRO A 56 0.52 11.02 -30.91
CA PRO A 56 1.58 11.03 -29.90
C PRO A 56 1.83 12.43 -29.32
N ASN A 57 1.43 13.48 -30.03
CA ASN A 57 1.78 14.86 -29.70
C ASN A 57 0.88 15.49 -28.62
N VAL A 58 -0.36 15.00 -28.45
CA VAL A 58 -1.23 15.42 -27.33
C VAL A 58 -0.69 14.87 -26.00
N PHE A 59 -0.12 13.66 -26.00
CA PHE A 59 0.45 13.03 -24.80
C PHE A 59 1.66 13.78 -24.23
N ARG A 60 2.49 14.43 -25.07
CA ARG A 60 3.58 15.30 -24.58
C ARG A 60 3.08 16.56 -23.87
N ALA A 61 1.88 17.05 -24.19
CA ALA A 61 1.30 18.23 -23.55
C ALA A 61 0.73 17.89 -22.16
N ILE A 62 0.16 16.68 -21.99
CA ILE A 62 -0.39 16.19 -20.72
C ILE A 62 0.72 15.69 -19.78
N ASN A 63 1.86 15.23 -20.33
CA ASN A 63 3.06 14.88 -19.56
C ASN A 63 3.91 16.10 -19.10
N ARG A 64 3.46 17.33 -19.35
CA ARG A 64 4.06 18.50 -18.69
C ARG A 64 3.37 18.73 -17.35
N PRO A 65 4.12 19.10 -16.29
CA PRO A 65 3.50 19.46 -15.02
C PRO A 65 2.43 20.54 -15.28
N ILE A 66 1.18 20.19 -14.99
CA ILE A 66 0.09 21.17 -14.95
C ILE A 66 0.42 22.04 -13.75
N GLY A 67 0.80 23.29 -13.99
CA GLY A 67 1.35 24.19 -12.98
C GLY A 67 0.47 24.37 -11.74
N GLU A 68 1.01 25.06 -10.73
CA GLU A 68 0.38 25.29 -9.43
C GLU A 68 -1.11 25.60 -9.49
N VAL A 69 -1.91 24.75 -8.84
CA VAL A 69 -3.30 25.04 -8.51
C VAL A 69 -3.36 25.31 -7.02
N CYS A 70 -3.74 26.53 -6.62
CA CYS A 70 -3.95 26.93 -5.23
C CYS A 70 -2.76 26.64 -4.27
N GLY A 71 -1.51 26.77 -4.74
CA GLY A 71 -0.32 26.53 -3.92
C GLY A 71 -0.03 25.06 -3.62
N VAL A 72 -0.65 24.13 -4.36
CA VAL A 72 -0.35 22.69 -4.30
C VAL A 72 0.26 22.28 -5.64
N ARG A 73 1.46 21.67 -5.58
CA ARG A 73 2.13 21.08 -6.74
C ARG A 73 1.48 19.72 -7.03
N VAL A 74 0.79 19.60 -8.16
CA VAL A 74 0.23 18.32 -8.62
C VAL A 74 1.29 17.63 -9.48
N GLU A 75 1.93 16.58 -8.95
CA GLU A 75 2.88 15.76 -9.71
C GLU A 75 2.23 14.42 -10.08
N MET A 76 2.08 14.17 -11.39
CA MET A 76 1.69 12.91 -12.05
C MET A 76 0.40 12.20 -11.58
N VAL A 77 -0.64 12.31 -12.42
CA VAL A 77 -1.64 11.24 -12.57
C VAL A 77 -1.22 10.42 -13.79
N THR A 78 -0.78 9.18 -13.58
CA THR A 78 -0.50 8.26 -14.70
C THR A 78 -1.83 7.90 -15.38
N CYS A 79 -2.07 8.45 -16.56
CA CYS A 79 -3.20 8.10 -17.41
C CYS A 79 -2.85 6.82 -18.18
N THR A 80 -3.52 5.71 -17.86
CA THR A 80 -3.22 4.41 -18.49
C THR A 80 -4.04 4.15 -19.76
N ASP A 81 -5.20 4.79 -19.91
CA ASP A 81 -6.08 4.62 -21.07
C ASP A 81 -6.83 5.93 -21.38
N VAL A 82 -6.81 6.36 -22.65
CA VAL A 82 -7.60 7.49 -23.17
C VAL A 82 -8.44 6.97 -24.33
N ASP A 83 -9.75 6.84 -24.13
CA ASP A 83 -10.69 6.59 -25.23
C ASP A 83 -11.17 7.93 -25.82
N ILE A 84 -10.94 8.13 -27.12
CA ILE A 84 -11.43 9.29 -27.86
C ILE A 84 -12.73 8.86 -28.56
N HIS A 85 -13.87 9.33 -28.08
CA HIS A 85 -15.14 9.16 -28.80
C HIS A 85 -15.38 10.35 -29.75
N GLY A 86 -15.58 10.07 -31.04
CA GLY A 86 -16.21 11.03 -31.95
C GLY A 86 -17.72 11.00 -31.74
N LEU A 87 -18.33 12.15 -31.46
CA LEU A 87 -19.78 12.30 -31.37
C LEU A 87 -20.35 12.48 -32.79
N GLU A 88 -21.27 11.60 -33.19
CA GLU A 88 -22.07 11.77 -34.40
C GLU A 88 -23.44 12.35 -33.99
N ILE A 89 -23.80 13.52 -34.55
CA ILE A 89 -25.06 14.22 -34.25
C ILE A 89 -25.84 14.37 -35.56
N ASP A 90 -27.05 13.80 -35.60
CA ASP A 90 -28.11 14.03 -36.60
C ASP A 90 -27.68 14.03 -38.09
N GLY A 91 -26.90 13.02 -38.50
CA GLY A 91 -26.65 12.76 -39.93
C GLY A 91 -25.95 13.89 -40.68
N LYS A 92 -25.34 14.86 -39.98
CA LYS A 92 -24.47 15.89 -40.57
C LYS A 92 -23.03 15.65 -40.12
N HIS A 93 -22.18 15.37 -41.10
CA HIS A 93 -20.76 15.16 -40.87
C HIS A 93 -20.10 16.37 -40.17
N ASN A 94 -19.37 16.03 -39.10
CA ASN A 94 -18.25 16.76 -38.51
C ASN A 94 -18.51 18.20 -38.04
N LEU A 95 -19.11 18.32 -36.87
CA LEU A 95 -18.70 19.33 -35.90
C LEU A 95 -18.00 18.58 -34.76
N PHE A 96 -16.68 18.39 -34.90
CA PHE A 96 -15.86 18.20 -33.71
C PHE A 96 -15.99 19.50 -32.94
N THR A 97 -16.90 19.55 -31.97
CA THR A 97 -16.88 20.59 -30.95
C THR A 97 -15.48 20.65 -30.37
N ASP A 98 -14.96 21.85 -30.06
CA ASP A 98 -13.60 22.14 -29.57
C ASP A 98 -13.28 21.55 -28.18
N HIS A 99 -13.82 20.38 -27.90
CA HIS A 99 -14.01 19.76 -26.61
C HIS A 99 -13.52 18.31 -26.69
N LEU A 100 -12.37 18.07 -26.05
CA LEU A 100 -11.87 16.72 -25.81
C LEU A 100 -12.42 16.25 -24.46
N PHE A 101 -13.19 15.16 -24.48
CA PHE A 101 -13.60 14.47 -23.26
C PHE A 101 -12.56 13.41 -22.91
N VAL A 102 -11.84 13.61 -21.79
CA VAL A 102 -10.88 12.63 -21.29
C VAL A 102 -11.52 11.89 -20.13
N ARG A 103 -11.72 10.58 -20.30
CA ARG A 103 -12.07 9.67 -19.19
C ARG A 103 -10.79 9.34 -18.44
N ILE A 104 -10.62 9.88 -17.23
CA ILE A 104 -9.47 9.55 -16.38
C ILE A 104 -9.92 8.48 -15.39
N ARG A 105 -9.29 7.30 -15.45
CA ARG A 105 -9.37 6.32 -14.36
C ARG A 105 -8.41 6.75 -13.27
N ILE A 106 -8.93 7.21 -12.14
CA ILE A 106 -8.13 7.49 -10.94
C ILE A 106 -8.09 6.17 -10.15
N GLY A 107 -7.11 5.34 -10.44
CA GLY A 107 -6.92 4.10 -9.68
C GLY A 107 -6.51 4.42 -8.24
N SER A 108 -7.25 3.89 -7.26
CA SER A 108 -6.94 3.92 -5.82
C SER A 108 -5.83 2.93 -5.40
N MET A 109 -4.95 2.58 -6.34
CA MET A 109 -3.87 1.64 -6.14
C MET A 109 -2.56 2.40 -6.02
N ALA A 110 -1.60 1.89 -5.25
CA ALA A 110 -0.22 2.16 -5.62
C ALA A 110 -0.05 1.62 -7.03
N SER A 111 0.01 2.53 -8.00
CA SER A 111 0.20 2.14 -9.39
C SER A 111 1.53 1.40 -9.48
N LEU A 112 1.64 0.44 -10.39
CA LEU A 112 2.93 -0.21 -10.66
C LEU A 112 4.00 0.86 -10.92
N GLU A 113 3.64 1.98 -11.55
CA GLU A 113 4.51 3.13 -11.75
C GLU A 113 5.02 3.77 -10.45
N GLN A 114 4.17 3.96 -9.44
CA GLN A 114 4.61 4.47 -8.13
C GLN A 114 5.59 3.50 -7.45
N ILE A 115 5.31 2.19 -7.53
CA ILE A 115 6.20 1.16 -7.00
C ILE A 115 7.54 1.20 -7.75
N LYS A 116 7.53 1.29 -9.08
CA LYS A 116 8.73 1.41 -9.91
C LYS A 116 9.55 2.65 -9.55
N GLN A 117 8.92 3.79 -9.28
CA GLN A 117 9.63 4.99 -8.82
C GLN A 117 10.32 4.77 -7.47
N PHE A 118 9.73 3.94 -6.59
CA PHE A 118 10.31 3.66 -5.28
C PHE A 118 11.42 2.60 -5.31
N ILE A 119 11.21 1.46 -5.98
CA ILE A 119 12.16 0.32 -5.98
C ILE A 119 12.93 0.08 -7.28
N SER A 120 12.67 0.84 -8.35
CA SER A 120 13.04 0.58 -9.75
C SER A 120 12.20 -0.50 -10.46
N GLU A 121 12.09 -0.36 -11.77
CA GLU A 121 11.41 -1.34 -12.64
C GLU A 121 12.13 -2.68 -12.65
N ASP A 122 13.46 -2.69 -12.74
CA ASP A 122 14.27 -3.91 -12.70
C ASP A 122 14.03 -4.70 -11.41
N LYS A 123 13.96 -4.02 -10.26
CA LYS A 123 13.68 -4.68 -8.98
C LYS A 123 12.27 -5.25 -8.94
N LEU A 124 11.28 -4.48 -9.38
CA LEU A 124 9.89 -4.96 -9.43
C LEU A 124 9.77 -6.21 -10.31
N ASN A 125 10.42 -6.19 -11.49
CA ASN A 125 10.48 -7.33 -12.40
C ASN A 125 11.16 -8.54 -11.74
N GLN A 126 12.29 -8.35 -11.04
CA GLN A 126 12.93 -9.42 -10.28
C GLN A 126 11.97 -10.03 -9.26
N ILE A 127 11.27 -9.21 -8.48
CA ILE A 127 10.30 -9.66 -7.47
C ILE A 127 9.13 -10.43 -8.11
N GLN A 128 8.56 -9.92 -9.20
CA GLN A 128 7.43 -10.56 -9.90
C GLN A 128 7.81 -11.89 -10.56
N ASN A 129 9.08 -12.04 -10.93
CA ASN A 129 9.60 -13.26 -11.55
C ASN A 129 10.17 -14.28 -10.55
N LEU A 130 10.21 -13.95 -9.26
CA LEU A 130 10.62 -14.91 -8.23
C LEU A 130 9.75 -16.16 -8.27
N ASP A 131 10.42 -17.31 -8.16
CA ASP A 131 9.78 -18.54 -7.76
C ASP A 131 9.66 -18.56 -6.24
N PHE A 132 8.44 -18.65 -5.74
CA PHE A 132 8.12 -18.70 -4.32
C PHE A 132 7.84 -20.12 -3.82
N ASP A 133 8.08 -21.16 -4.64
CA ASP A 133 7.75 -22.53 -4.23
C ASP A 133 8.46 -22.92 -2.93
N ASN A 134 7.68 -23.42 -1.98
CA ASN A 134 8.08 -23.76 -0.61
C ASN A 134 8.58 -22.59 0.27
N ASP A 135 8.51 -21.34 -0.18
CA ASP A 135 8.87 -20.20 0.67
C ASP A 135 7.77 -19.79 1.64
N ILE A 136 8.15 -18.97 2.61
CA ILE A 136 7.25 -18.30 3.55
C ILE A 136 7.30 -16.80 3.28
N LEU A 137 6.19 -16.21 2.84
CA LEU A 137 6.07 -14.79 2.56
C LEU A 137 5.27 -14.09 3.66
N ILE A 138 5.91 -13.19 4.41
CA ILE A 138 5.24 -12.27 5.33
C ILE A 138 4.91 -11.00 4.53
N ASN A 139 3.67 -10.88 4.06
CA ASN A 139 3.21 -9.75 3.26
C ASN A 139 2.08 -9.00 3.95
N GLY A 140 2.28 -7.73 4.27
CA GLY A 140 1.30 -6.92 4.98
C GLY A 140 1.52 -5.43 4.79
N PHE A 141 0.48 -4.62 5.00
CA PHE A 141 0.63 -3.16 4.99
C PHE A 141 1.65 -2.71 6.07
N PRO A 142 2.46 -1.64 5.86
CA PRO A 142 3.41 -1.16 6.86
C PRO A 142 2.79 -0.92 8.24
N ARG A 143 3.61 -1.05 9.30
CA ARG A 143 3.24 -0.72 10.70
C ARG A 143 2.16 -1.61 11.35
N THR A 144 1.90 -2.77 10.78
CA THR A 144 0.90 -3.75 11.24
C THR A 144 1.50 -4.92 12.05
N GLY A 145 2.77 -4.82 12.45
CA GLY A 145 3.45 -5.85 13.25
C GLY A 145 4.41 -6.74 12.47
N THR A 146 4.82 -6.36 11.26
CA THR A 146 5.68 -7.17 10.40
C THR A 146 7.01 -7.55 11.06
N THR A 147 7.71 -6.67 11.78
CA THR A 147 8.96 -7.02 12.50
C THR A 147 8.74 -8.08 13.56
N TRP A 148 7.59 -8.04 14.25
CA TRP A 148 7.24 -9.05 15.25
C TRP A 148 7.01 -10.42 14.61
N LEU A 149 6.27 -10.46 13.50
CA LEU A 149 6.04 -11.70 12.76
C LEU A 149 7.31 -12.25 12.12
N GLN A 150 8.20 -11.40 11.60
CA GLN A 150 9.48 -11.86 11.06
C GLN A 150 10.27 -12.64 12.11
N GLU A 151 10.37 -12.11 13.33
CA GLU A 151 11.08 -12.78 14.42
C GLU A 151 10.39 -14.08 14.86
N LEU A 152 9.06 -14.03 15.04
CA LEU A 152 8.26 -15.20 15.41
C LEU A 152 8.41 -16.33 14.39
N VAL A 153 8.19 -16.04 13.11
CA VAL A 153 8.24 -17.03 12.03
C VAL A 153 9.65 -17.61 11.88
N TRP A 154 10.68 -16.77 11.98
CA TRP A 154 12.07 -17.24 11.90
C TRP A 154 12.41 -18.18 13.06
N LEU A 155 12.04 -17.84 14.30
CA LEU A 155 12.28 -18.70 15.45
C LEU A 155 11.47 -20.00 15.38
N ILE A 156 10.21 -19.94 14.97
CA ILE A 156 9.37 -21.14 14.77
C ILE A 156 10.02 -22.09 13.75
N GLN A 157 10.52 -21.55 12.63
CA GLN A 157 11.23 -22.35 11.64
C GLN A 157 12.55 -22.93 12.16
N ASN A 158 13.21 -22.24 13.10
CA ASN A 158 14.46 -22.69 13.72
C ASN A 158 14.25 -23.35 15.10
N GLY A 159 13.06 -23.88 15.40
CA GLY A 159 12.80 -24.66 16.62
C GLY A 159 12.83 -23.88 17.94
N GLY A 160 12.82 -22.55 17.89
CA GLY A 160 12.94 -21.65 19.03
C GLY A 160 14.39 -21.33 19.44
N ASP A 161 15.35 -21.51 18.53
CA ASP A 161 16.77 -21.20 18.76
C ASP A 161 17.02 -19.68 18.81
N VAL A 162 16.92 -19.13 20.03
CA VAL A 162 17.13 -17.71 20.32
C VAL A 162 18.59 -17.30 20.15
N ASP A 163 19.54 -18.16 20.54
CA ASP A 163 20.97 -17.85 20.44
C ASP A 163 21.38 -17.66 18.98
N LYS A 164 20.84 -18.49 18.08
CA LYS A 164 21.04 -18.32 16.64
C LYS A 164 20.38 -17.05 16.10
N ALA A 165 19.22 -16.64 16.62
CA ALA A 165 18.57 -15.38 16.22
C ALA A 165 19.41 -14.15 16.61
N LEU A 166 20.18 -14.23 17.69
CA LEU A 166 21.06 -13.17 18.20
C LEU A 166 22.39 -13.06 17.45
N GLN A 167 22.72 -13.99 16.55
CA GLN A 167 23.96 -13.97 15.76
C GLN A 167 23.87 -13.11 14.50
N SER A 168 22.65 -12.76 14.05
CA SER A 168 22.46 -12.03 12.79
C SER A 168 21.25 -11.10 12.83
N PRO A 169 21.35 -9.89 12.24
CA PRO A 169 20.22 -8.97 12.14
C PRO A 169 19.01 -9.57 11.43
N ILE A 170 17.80 -9.13 11.81
CA ILE A 170 16.54 -9.62 11.25
C ILE A 170 16.47 -9.42 9.74
N GLY A 171 17.03 -8.34 9.20
CA GLY A 171 17.07 -8.09 7.76
C GLY A 171 18.01 -9.02 6.98
N CYS A 172 18.98 -9.66 7.65
CA CYS A 172 19.82 -10.71 7.09
C CYS A 172 19.16 -12.08 7.18
N ARG A 173 18.26 -12.28 8.16
CA ARG A 173 17.52 -13.51 8.41
C ARG A 173 16.21 -13.62 7.62
N VAL A 174 15.57 -12.48 7.37
CA VAL A 174 14.29 -12.35 6.66
C VAL A 174 14.42 -11.20 5.64
N PRO A 175 14.88 -11.49 4.40
CA PRO A 175 15.08 -10.46 3.37
C PRO A 175 13.83 -9.64 3.09
N PHE A 176 14.01 -8.33 2.95
CA PHE A 176 12.95 -7.40 2.53
C PHE A 176 13.05 -7.18 1.03
N LEU A 177 12.10 -7.71 0.26
CA LEU A 177 12.19 -7.81 -1.21
C LEU A 177 12.41 -6.44 -1.88
N GLU A 178 11.73 -5.42 -1.36
CA GLU A 178 11.71 -4.04 -1.79
C GLU A 178 12.88 -3.21 -1.27
N SER A 179 13.73 -3.76 -0.40
CA SER A 179 14.83 -3.00 0.17
C SER A 179 15.83 -2.60 -0.91
N ARG A 180 16.27 -1.33 -0.85
CA ARG A 180 17.27 -0.74 -1.74
C ARG A 180 18.72 -0.99 -1.27
N GLY A 181 18.93 -1.95 -0.36
CA GLY A 181 20.27 -2.35 0.08
C GLY A 181 20.85 -1.46 1.18
N PHE A 182 20.01 -1.04 2.14
CA PHE A 182 20.48 -0.38 3.35
C PHE A 182 21.20 -1.37 4.27
N ASP A 183 22.04 -0.86 5.18
CA ASP A 183 22.77 -1.67 6.16
C ASP A 183 21.86 -2.71 6.84
N TRP A 184 22.34 -3.96 6.78
CA TRP A 184 21.77 -5.17 7.37
C TRP A 184 20.49 -5.71 6.74
N GLU A 185 20.07 -5.20 5.58
CA GLU A 185 18.94 -5.76 4.83
C GLU A 185 19.40 -6.50 3.57
N HIS A 186 19.18 -7.81 3.58
CA HIS A 186 19.15 -8.62 2.39
C HIS A 186 17.88 -8.31 1.58
N ASN A 187 17.96 -8.40 0.26
CA ASN A 187 16.86 -8.08 -0.66
C ASN A 187 16.79 -9.14 -1.77
N VAL A 188 15.99 -8.89 -2.83
CA VAL A 188 15.81 -9.89 -3.89
C VAL A 188 17.11 -10.40 -4.52
N SER A 189 18.16 -9.60 -4.53
CA SER A 189 19.42 -9.89 -5.21
C SER A 189 20.36 -10.77 -4.38
N SER A 190 20.04 -11.01 -3.10
CA SER A 190 20.82 -11.89 -2.22
C SER A 190 20.10 -13.21 -1.89
N LEU A 191 18.94 -13.48 -2.49
CA LEU A 191 18.11 -14.63 -2.13
C LEU A 191 18.73 -15.99 -2.45
N GLU A 192 19.64 -16.09 -3.41
CA GLU A 192 20.35 -17.34 -3.74
C GLU A 192 21.20 -17.86 -2.57
N GLN A 193 21.57 -16.98 -1.64
CA GLN A 193 22.37 -17.33 -0.46
C GLN A 193 21.53 -17.85 0.70
N HIS A 194 20.19 -17.83 0.58
CA HIS A 194 19.28 -18.23 1.65
C HIS A 194 18.81 -19.67 1.46
N PRO A 195 18.96 -20.54 2.48
CA PRO A 195 18.45 -21.90 2.40
C PRO A 195 16.92 -21.91 2.36
N HIS A 196 16.35 -22.86 1.62
CA HIS A 196 14.92 -23.10 1.65
C HIS A 196 14.49 -23.78 2.98
N PRO A 197 13.25 -23.53 3.46
CA PRO A 197 12.33 -22.52 2.93
C PRO A 197 12.82 -21.11 3.26
N ARG A 198 12.85 -20.21 2.26
CA ARG A 198 13.23 -18.81 2.51
C ARG A 198 12.09 -18.14 3.26
N ILE A 199 12.41 -17.26 4.21
CA ILE A 199 11.44 -16.43 4.89
C ILE A 199 11.61 -15.02 4.35
N LEU A 200 10.58 -14.49 3.70
CA LEU A 200 10.63 -13.26 2.95
C LEU A 200 9.66 -12.24 3.55
N LYS A 201 10.01 -10.96 3.50
CA LYS A 201 9.15 -9.85 3.91
C LYS A 201 8.80 -9.02 2.68
N SER A 202 7.54 -8.61 2.60
CA SER A 202 7.05 -7.64 1.61
C SER A 202 5.98 -6.71 2.20
N HIS A 203 5.89 -5.51 1.64
CA HIS A 203 4.80 -4.56 1.83
C HIS A 203 4.00 -4.32 0.54
N LEU A 204 4.45 -4.82 -0.61
CA LEU A 204 3.81 -4.65 -1.90
C LEU A 204 2.34 -5.10 -1.88
N PRO A 205 1.46 -4.43 -2.66
CA PRO A 205 0.07 -4.84 -2.82
C PRO A 205 -0.05 -6.33 -3.17
N PRO A 206 -1.06 -7.06 -2.65
CA PRO A 206 -1.21 -8.50 -2.89
C PRO A 206 -1.26 -8.88 -4.38
N GLN A 207 -1.75 -7.98 -5.23
CA GLN A 207 -1.80 -8.08 -6.69
C GLN A 207 -0.45 -8.42 -7.30
N THR A 208 0.64 -7.88 -6.72
CA THR A 208 2.01 -8.10 -7.21
C THR A 208 2.39 -9.57 -7.20
N PHE A 209 1.82 -10.36 -6.29
CA PHE A 209 2.13 -11.78 -6.12
C PHE A 209 1.02 -12.72 -6.58
N ARG A 210 -0.13 -12.20 -7.04
CA ARG A 210 -1.38 -12.99 -7.18
C ARG A 210 -1.20 -14.27 -8.01
N SER A 211 -0.45 -14.22 -9.11
CA SER A 211 -0.19 -15.38 -9.98
C SER A 211 0.77 -16.42 -9.38
N LYS A 212 1.45 -16.09 -8.28
CA LYS A 212 2.42 -16.97 -7.58
C LYS A 212 1.81 -17.66 -6.36
N LEU A 213 0.62 -17.23 -5.94
CA LEU A 213 -0.04 -17.76 -4.74
C LEU A 213 -0.69 -19.14 -4.95
N ASP A 214 -0.72 -19.63 -6.18
CA ASP A 214 -1.18 -20.99 -6.55
C ASP A 214 -0.15 -22.09 -6.27
N GLY A 215 1.09 -21.74 -5.93
CA GLY A 215 2.15 -22.70 -5.56
C GLY A 215 2.12 -23.12 -4.08
N LYS A 216 3.21 -23.76 -3.61
CA LYS A 216 3.34 -24.22 -2.20
C LYS A 216 3.81 -23.12 -1.23
N VAL A 217 3.90 -21.88 -1.71
CA VAL A 217 4.23 -20.73 -0.86
C VAL A 217 3.24 -20.63 0.29
N LYS A 218 3.73 -20.39 1.50
CA LYS A 218 2.89 -20.04 2.65
C LYS A 218 2.93 -18.54 2.86
N VAL A 219 1.79 -17.88 2.85
CA VAL A 219 1.70 -16.43 3.05
C VAL A 219 1.15 -16.13 4.43
N ILE A 220 1.83 -15.28 5.18
CA ILE A 220 1.36 -14.75 6.46
C ILE A 220 1.04 -13.27 6.26
N VAL A 221 -0.22 -12.90 6.46
CA VAL A 221 -0.74 -11.54 6.27
C VAL A 221 -0.97 -10.90 7.64
N PRO A 222 -0.04 -10.05 8.14
CA PRO A 222 -0.32 -9.24 9.31
C PRO A 222 -1.43 -8.23 9.03
N ILE A 223 -2.29 -8.02 10.00
CA ILE A 223 -3.21 -6.89 10.05
C ILE A 223 -3.25 -6.32 11.47
N ARG A 224 -3.46 -5.02 11.57
CA ARG A 224 -3.66 -4.30 12.83
C ARG A 224 -4.82 -3.35 12.66
N ASN A 225 -5.55 -3.02 13.72
CA ASN A 225 -6.61 -2.04 13.66
C ASN A 225 -6.13 -0.71 13.01
N PRO A 226 -6.94 -0.10 12.12
CA PRO A 226 -6.49 1.06 11.34
C PRO A 226 -6.16 2.28 12.20
N LYS A 227 -6.79 2.43 13.38
CA LYS A 227 -6.57 3.58 14.27
C LYS A 227 -5.15 3.55 14.86
N ASP A 228 -4.71 2.41 15.39
CA ASP A 228 -3.32 2.26 15.86
C ASP A 228 -2.32 2.20 14.70
N THR A 229 -2.73 1.73 13.52
CA THR A 229 -1.85 1.68 12.35
C THR A 229 -1.45 3.09 11.91
N VAL A 230 -2.42 4.00 11.71
CA VAL A 230 -2.11 5.38 11.32
C VAL A 230 -1.34 6.13 12.41
N ALA A 231 -1.66 5.88 13.69
CA ALA A 231 -0.92 6.46 14.80
C ALA A 231 0.56 5.99 14.80
N SER A 232 0.80 4.70 14.59
CA SER A 232 2.15 4.13 14.47
C SER A 232 2.91 4.66 13.24
N GLN A 233 2.20 4.86 12.13
CA GLN A 233 2.77 5.42 10.90
C GLN A 233 3.20 6.88 11.08
N TYR A 234 2.41 7.68 11.80
CA TYR A 234 2.78 9.06 12.15
C TYR A 234 4.11 9.15 12.89
N TYR A 235 4.31 8.36 13.95
CA TYR A 235 5.58 8.35 14.69
C TYR A 235 6.73 7.74 13.89
N PHE A 236 6.45 6.73 13.06
CA PHE A 236 7.46 6.16 12.16
C PHE A 236 7.99 7.20 11.17
N TYR A 237 7.12 8.03 10.60
CA TYR A 237 7.55 9.10 9.70
C TYR A 237 8.33 10.23 10.37
N LYS A 238 8.15 10.45 11.68
CA LYS A 238 8.99 11.40 12.42
C LYS A 238 10.45 10.97 12.49
N ILE A 239 10.70 9.67 12.64
CA ILE A 239 12.05 9.13 12.79
C ILE A 239 12.69 8.77 11.44
N ALA A 240 11.90 8.56 10.38
CA ALA A 240 12.40 8.14 9.09
C ALA A 240 13.10 9.30 8.35
N LYS A 241 14.44 9.25 8.22
CA LYS A 241 15.23 10.30 7.56
C LYS A 241 14.98 10.42 6.05
N PHE A 242 14.39 9.39 5.43
CA PHE A 242 13.95 9.44 4.04
C PHE A 242 12.66 10.27 3.84
N ILE A 243 12.03 10.72 4.93
CA ILE A 243 10.99 11.76 4.88
C ILE A 243 11.70 13.11 5.01
N PRO A 244 11.73 13.93 3.94
CA PRO A 244 12.60 15.10 3.87
C PRO A 244 12.10 16.31 4.69
N PHE A 245 10.90 16.24 5.26
CA PHE A 245 10.30 17.31 6.05
C PHE A 245 9.42 16.73 7.17
N GLU A 246 9.21 17.52 8.23
CA GLU A 246 8.30 17.09 9.29
C GLU A 246 6.87 17.02 8.75
N LEU A 247 6.20 15.89 9.01
CA LEU A 247 4.83 15.65 8.61
C LEU A 247 3.90 15.85 9.81
N PRO A 248 3.03 16.88 9.78
CA PRO A 248 1.94 16.98 10.74
C PRO A 248 1.02 15.76 10.69
N LEU A 249 0.39 15.43 11.83
CA LEU A 249 -0.54 14.29 11.92
C LEU A 249 -1.68 14.42 10.91
N VAL A 250 -2.17 15.62 10.62
CA VAL A 250 -3.25 15.86 9.66
C VAL A 250 -2.88 15.39 8.24
N ASN A 251 -1.61 15.51 7.82
CA ASN A 251 -1.15 15.05 6.52
C ASN A 251 -1.08 13.52 6.46
N VAL A 252 -0.53 12.89 7.50
CA VAL A 252 -0.46 11.42 7.59
C VAL A 252 -1.86 10.82 7.65
N PHE A 253 -2.74 11.41 8.46
CA PHE A 253 -4.13 10.99 8.58
C PHE A 253 -4.92 11.19 7.29
N GLY A 254 -4.74 12.34 6.62
CA GLY A 254 -5.37 12.63 5.33
C GLY A 254 -4.98 11.60 4.28
N ALA A 255 -3.67 11.34 4.11
CA ALA A 255 -3.18 10.33 3.18
C ALA A 255 -3.64 8.91 3.52
N PHE A 256 -3.82 8.59 4.81
CA PHE A 256 -4.31 7.30 5.27
C PHE A 256 -5.80 7.08 4.95
N LEU A 257 -6.61 8.13 4.95
CA LEU A 257 -8.04 8.04 4.61
C LEU A 257 -8.31 8.19 3.12
N ASP A 258 -7.52 8.97 2.42
CA ASP A 258 -7.67 9.20 0.98
C ASP A 258 -7.17 7.98 0.20
N GLU A 259 -8.10 7.15 -0.24
CA GLU A 259 -7.81 5.97 -1.07
C GLU A 259 -7.19 6.33 -2.42
N THR A 260 -7.30 7.60 -2.85
CA THR A 260 -6.68 8.10 -4.09
C THR A 260 -5.31 8.74 -3.86
N SER A 261 -4.88 8.88 -2.60
CA SER A 261 -3.60 9.51 -2.27
C SER A 261 -2.43 8.61 -2.70
N TYR A 262 -1.57 9.17 -3.54
CA TYR A 262 -0.34 8.56 -4.03
C TYR A 262 0.90 9.34 -3.53
N GLY A 263 2.08 8.78 -3.77
CA GLY A 263 3.37 9.37 -3.41
C GLY A 263 4.01 8.76 -2.16
N LEU A 264 4.90 9.50 -1.52
CA LEU A 264 5.82 9.00 -0.48
C LEU A 264 5.11 8.38 0.74
N LEU A 265 3.88 8.80 1.05
CA LEU A 265 3.12 8.30 2.21
C LEU A 265 2.34 7.01 1.92
N ASN A 266 2.11 6.70 0.64
CA ASN A 266 1.32 5.55 0.19
C ASN A 266 2.06 4.76 -0.90
N VAL A 267 3.39 4.66 -0.79
CA VAL A 267 4.26 3.93 -1.74
C VAL A 267 3.76 2.52 -2.03
N PHE A 268 3.23 1.85 -1.02
CA PHE A 268 2.71 0.48 -1.11
C PHE A 268 1.18 0.41 -1.17
N GLY A 269 0.54 1.54 -1.49
CA GLY A 269 -0.91 1.71 -1.57
C GLY A 269 -1.50 2.31 -0.31
N ASN A 270 -2.82 2.42 -0.27
CA ASN A 270 -3.57 2.83 0.91
C ASN A 270 -3.99 1.61 1.74
N TYR A 271 -4.06 1.77 3.07
CA TYR A 271 -4.40 0.71 4.01
C TYR A 271 -5.71 -0.02 3.68
N PHE A 272 -6.80 0.71 3.40
CA PHE A 272 -8.10 0.07 3.18
C PHE A 272 -8.14 -0.72 1.86
N PRO A 273 -7.76 -0.14 0.70
CA PRO A 273 -7.59 -0.88 -0.54
C PRO A 273 -6.65 -2.07 -0.42
N TRP A 274 -5.54 -1.96 0.33
CA TRP A 274 -4.57 -3.06 0.48
C TRP A 274 -5.24 -4.31 1.06
N TYR A 275 -6.02 -4.14 2.13
CA TYR A 275 -6.68 -5.27 2.80
C TYR A 275 -7.98 -5.72 2.13
N THR A 276 -8.76 -4.84 1.50
CA THR A 276 -9.91 -5.29 0.69
C THR A 276 -9.47 -6.13 -0.50
N GLN A 277 -8.33 -5.78 -1.10
CA GLN A 277 -7.67 -6.54 -2.15
C GLN A 277 -7.09 -7.87 -1.67
N ALA A 278 -6.60 -7.93 -0.43
CA ALA A 278 -6.14 -9.17 0.19
C ALA A 278 -7.30 -10.10 0.54
N ALA A 279 -8.49 -9.58 0.83
CA ALA A 279 -9.61 -10.36 1.40
C ALA A 279 -9.96 -11.65 0.64
N PRO A 280 -10.03 -11.68 -0.71
CA PRO A 280 -10.29 -12.92 -1.45
C PRO A 280 -9.18 -13.98 -1.27
N LEU A 281 -7.94 -13.55 -1.03
CA LEU A 281 -6.79 -14.44 -0.84
C LEU A 281 -6.81 -15.11 0.55
N LEU A 282 -7.47 -14.50 1.53
CA LEU A 282 -7.55 -15.01 2.91
C LEU A 282 -8.38 -16.29 3.04
N GLN A 283 -9.10 -16.69 1.97
CA GLN A 283 -9.87 -17.94 1.94
C GLN A 283 -9.03 -19.14 1.48
N ARG A 284 -7.74 -18.93 1.15
CA ARG A 284 -6.85 -19.98 0.67
C ARG A 284 -6.13 -20.65 1.83
N ASP A 285 -5.98 -21.97 1.78
CA ASP A 285 -5.33 -22.77 2.84
C ASP A 285 -3.86 -22.42 3.06
N ASN A 286 -3.20 -21.85 2.05
CA ASN A 286 -1.80 -21.42 2.11
C ASN A 286 -1.65 -19.95 2.54
N VAL A 287 -2.71 -19.29 3.03
CA VAL A 287 -2.69 -17.91 3.50
C VAL A 287 -3.22 -17.83 4.93
N LEU A 288 -2.42 -17.28 5.85
CA LEU A 288 -2.79 -17.07 7.24
C LEU A 288 -2.90 -15.58 7.55
N LEU A 289 -4.10 -15.10 7.89
CA LEU A 289 -4.28 -13.77 8.47
C LEU A 289 -3.86 -13.80 9.95
N VAL A 290 -2.94 -12.92 10.36
CA VAL A 290 -2.55 -12.76 11.77
C VAL A 290 -2.86 -11.34 12.22
N LYS A 291 -3.69 -11.21 13.27
CA LYS A 291 -4.05 -9.91 13.83
C LYS A 291 -3.09 -9.53 14.93
N TYR A 292 -2.57 -8.31 14.88
CA TYR A 292 -1.69 -7.76 15.91
C TYR A 292 -2.32 -7.82 17.30
N GLU A 293 -3.64 -7.58 17.38
CA GLU A 293 -4.40 -7.62 18.62
C GLU A 293 -4.46 -9.03 19.21
N ASP A 294 -4.49 -10.07 18.37
CA ASP A 294 -4.51 -11.47 18.81
C ASP A 294 -3.13 -11.85 19.36
N LEU A 295 -2.04 -11.42 18.71
CA LEU A 295 -0.67 -11.58 19.22
C LEU A 295 -0.49 -10.93 20.60
N LYS A 296 -1.06 -9.74 20.80
CA LYS A 296 -1.02 -9.04 22.09
C LYS A 296 -1.85 -9.71 23.16
N SER A 297 -3.00 -10.27 22.78
CA SER A 297 -3.93 -10.92 23.70
C SER A 297 -3.41 -12.27 24.21
N ASP A 298 -2.84 -13.09 23.34
CA ASP A 298 -2.22 -14.37 23.70
C ASP A 298 -1.12 -14.75 22.70
N LEU A 299 0.10 -14.36 23.03
CA LEU A 299 1.25 -14.62 22.18
C LEU A 299 1.54 -16.13 22.05
N LYS A 300 1.41 -16.91 23.13
CA LYS A 300 1.74 -18.35 23.11
C LYS A 300 0.76 -19.12 22.24
N ALA A 301 -0.54 -18.83 22.33
CA ALA A 301 -1.54 -19.45 21.46
C ALA A 301 -1.28 -19.14 19.98
N ASN A 302 -0.95 -17.88 19.66
CA ASN A 302 -0.63 -17.50 18.29
C ASN A 302 0.68 -18.12 17.77
N ILE A 303 1.71 -18.27 18.61
CA ILE A 303 2.93 -19.02 18.25
C ILE A 303 2.56 -20.44 17.83
N ARG A 304 1.72 -21.14 18.59
CA ARG A 304 1.26 -22.49 18.25
C ARG A 304 0.45 -22.52 16.95
N SER A 305 -0.44 -21.55 16.76
CA SER A 305 -1.24 -21.43 15.53
C SER A 305 -0.37 -21.21 14.29
N ILE A 306 0.61 -20.30 14.38
CA ILE A 306 1.55 -20.03 13.28
C ILE A 306 2.42 -21.26 13.03
N ALA A 307 2.93 -21.92 14.08
CA ALA A 307 3.70 -23.16 13.92
C ALA A 307 2.90 -24.26 13.22
N SER A 308 1.64 -24.45 13.62
CA SER A 308 0.73 -25.40 12.96
C SER A 308 0.53 -25.06 11.48
N PHE A 309 0.25 -23.80 11.15
CA PHE A 309 0.13 -23.35 9.76
C PHE A 309 1.42 -23.60 8.96
N LEU A 310 2.59 -23.38 9.57
CA LEU A 310 3.89 -23.65 8.97
C LEU A 310 4.23 -25.15 8.91
N GLY A 311 3.46 -26.04 9.54
CA GLY A 311 3.75 -27.47 9.59
C GLY A 311 4.91 -27.81 10.53
N ARG A 312 5.13 -26.99 11.57
CA ARG A 312 6.15 -27.18 12.58
C ARG A 312 5.51 -27.61 13.90
N ARG A 313 6.14 -28.59 14.55
CA ARG A 313 5.83 -28.96 15.93
C ARG A 313 6.86 -28.29 16.84
N LEU A 314 6.38 -27.57 17.85
CA LEU A 314 7.21 -26.98 18.88
C LEU A 314 6.93 -27.65 20.22
N GLU A 315 7.98 -27.88 21.00
CA GLU A 315 7.85 -28.21 22.41
C GLU A 315 7.41 -26.98 23.20
N GLU A 316 6.74 -27.19 24.34
CA GLU A 316 6.25 -26.08 25.16
C GLU A 316 7.39 -25.16 25.58
N LYS A 317 8.56 -25.70 25.96
CA LYS A 317 9.76 -24.92 26.28
C LYS A 317 10.17 -23.96 25.17
N SER A 318 10.06 -24.37 23.90
CA SER A 318 10.37 -23.53 22.75
C SER A 318 9.33 -22.43 22.58
N VAL A 319 8.04 -22.74 22.79
CA VAL A 319 6.96 -21.75 22.78
C VAL A 319 7.20 -20.69 23.86
N GLU A 320 7.60 -21.09 25.06
CA GLU A 320 7.92 -20.15 26.15
C GLU A 320 9.15 -19.29 25.85
N ALA A 321 10.22 -19.91 25.34
CA ALA A 321 11.43 -19.20 24.96
C ALA A 321 11.16 -18.15 23.87
N ILE A 322 10.41 -18.54 22.83
CA ILE A 322 9.97 -17.63 21.76
C ILE A 322 9.12 -16.50 22.33
N ALA A 323 8.12 -16.81 23.16
CA ALA A 323 7.24 -15.79 23.73
C ALA A 323 8.01 -14.77 24.59
N LYS A 324 8.98 -15.23 25.38
CA LYS A 324 9.84 -14.37 26.20
C LYS A 324 10.71 -13.46 25.32
N HIS A 325 11.39 -14.05 24.33
CA HIS A 325 12.27 -13.33 23.42
C HIS A 325 11.53 -12.32 22.55
N CYS A 326 10.35 -12.69 22.07
CA CYS A 326 9.46 -11.85 21.26
C CYS A 326 8.53 -10.96 22.09
N SER A 327 8.79 -10.79 23.40
CA SER A 327 8.12 -9.74 24.19
C SER A 327 8.56 -8.36 23.71
N PHE A 328 7.68 -7.36 23.88
CA PHE A 328 7.97 -6.00 23.42
C PHE A 328 9.28 -5.43 24.00
N GLU A 329 9.46 -5.55 25.32
CA GLU A 329 10.65 -5.08 26.02
C GLU A 329 11.94 -5.79 25.57
N SER A 330 11.86 -7.10 25.33
CA SER A 330 13.00 -7.88 24.83
C SER A 330 13.37 -7.44 23.42
N MET A 331 12.41 -7.39 22.50
CA MET A 331 12.65 -6.98 21.11
C MET A 331 13.12 -5.53 21.01
N LYS A 332 12.59 -4.62 21.83
CA LYS A 332 13.00 -3.21 21.86
C LYS A 332 14.48 -3.05 22.24
N ARG A 333 15.00 -3.88 23.16
CA ARG A 333 16.42 -3.86 23.56
C ARG A 333 17.33 -4.68 22.64
N ASN A 334 16.78 -5.57 21.82
CA ASN A 334 17.57 -6.46 20.97
C ASN A 334 18.08 -5.74 19.71
N ALA A 335 19.38 -5.47 19.64
CA ALA A 335 20.02 -4.82 18.48
C ALA A 335 19.91 -5.62 17.17
N MET A 336 19.72 -6.95 17.24
CA MET A 336 19.52 -7.80 16.05
C MET A 336 18.11 -7.71 15.48
N VAL A 337 17.17 -7.07 16.18
CA VAL A 337 15.77 -6.95 15.74
C VAL A 337 15.31 -5.50 15.68
N ASN A 338 15.74 -4.67 16.64
CA ASN A 338 15.42 -3.25 16.68
C ASN A 338 16.32 -2.47 15.71
N PRO A 339 15.75 -1.94 14.61
CA PRO A 339 16.53 -1.23 13.62
C PRO A 339 16.79 0.24 14.00
N SER A 340 16.42 0.71 15.20
CA SER A 340 16.58 2.12 15.63
C SER A 340 17.99 2.68 15.44
N GLN A 341 19.03 1.83 15.48
CA GLN A 341 20.43 2.25 15.30
C GLN A 341 20.85 2.43 13.82
N ARG A 342 19.97 2.09 12.87
CA ARG A 342 20.29 2.24 11.43
C ARG A 342 20.28 3.71 11.04
N GLU A 343 21.18 4.08 10.14
CA GLU A 343 21.37 5.47 9.71
C GLU A 343 20.11 6.10 9.11
N ILE A 344 19.20 5.29 8.54
CA ILE A 344 17.93 5.73 7.99
C ILE A 344 16.93 6.26 9.04
N PHE A 345 17.22 6.08 10.33
CA PHE A 345 16.39 6.57 11.43
C PHE A 345 17.10 7.65 12.26
N ASP A 346 16.31 8.61 12.73
CA ASP A 346 16.71 9.65 13.67
C ASP A 346 16.21 9.30 15.08
N GLY A 347 17.09 8.67 15.86
CA GLY A 347 16.80 8.26 17.23
C GLY A 347 16.50 9.43 18.18
N THR A 348 16.84 10.67 17.82
CA THR A 348 16.50 11.85 18.64
C THR A 348 15.02 12.21 18.55
N LYS A 349 14.32 11.75 17.50
CA LYS A 349 12.89 11.99 17.27
C LYS A 349 11.99 10.86 17.78
N GLY A 350 12.57 9.79 18.29
CA GLY A 350 11.87 8.64 18.88
C GLY A 350 12.45 7.29 18.47
N ASP A 351 11.75 6.22 18.86
CA ASP A 351 12.16 4.82 18.63
C ASP A 351 11.33 4.13 17.55
N PHE A 352 11.95 3.21 16.80
CA PHE A 352 11.22 2.30 15.90
C PHE A 352 10.24 1.40 16.66
N PHE A 353 10.70 0.83 17.79
CA PHE A 353 9.88 0.17 18.81
C PHE A 353 9.31 1.23 19.76
N HIS A 354 8.18 1.80 19.36
CA HIS A 354 7.58 2.92 20.07
C HIS A 354 6.88 2.49 21.37
N ILE A 355 5.65 1.95 21.27
CA ILE A 355 4.80 1.63 22.44
C ILE A 355 4.34 0.18 22.47
N GLY A 356 4.01 -0.41 21.31
CA GLY A 356 3.67 -1.83 21.24
C GLY A 356 2.37 -2.24 21.93
N GLU A 357 1.42 -1.31 22.10
CA GLU A 357 0.11 -1.57 22.74
C GLU A 357 -1.06 -1.45 21.76
N VAL A 358 -2.20 -2.05 22.15
CA VAL A 358 -3.50 -1.88 21.49
C VAL A 358 -4.23 -0.71 22.13
N GLY A 359 -4.83 0.16 21.33
CA GLY A 359 -5.64 1.28 21.82
C GLY A 359 -4.86 2.58 22.06
N TYR A 360 -3.55 2.63 21.77
CA TYR A 360 -2.74 3.83 21.94
C TYR A 360 -3.21 5.00 21.06
N TRP A 361 -3.91 4.71 19.95
CA TRP A 361 -4.56 5.70 19.10
C TRP A 361 -5.41 6.71 19.87
N LYS A 362 -5.94 6.38 21.05
CA LYS A 362 -6.73 7.28 21.91
C LYS A 362 -5.95 8.52 22.38
N GLY A 363 -4.61 8.41 22.51
CA GLY A 363 -3.73 9.53 22.86
C GLY A 363 -3.24 10.35 21.66
N VAL A 364 -3.59 9.94 20.44
CA VAL A 364 -3.06 10.52 19.19
C VAL A 364 -4.17 11.12 18.33
N LEU A 365 -5.29 10.42 18.19
CA LEU A 365 -6.38 10.79 17.31
C LEU A 365 -7.50 11.50 18.06
N THR A 366 -8.12 12.48 17.41
CA THR A 366 -9.35 13.08 17.91
C THR A 366 -10.53 12.10 17.81
N LYS A 367 -11.61 12.38 18.54
CA LYS A 367 -12.85 11.58 18.45
C LYS A 367 -13.41 11.53 17.03
N ASP A 368 -13.33 12.63 16.29
CA ASP A 368 -13.86 12.69 14.93
C ASP A 368 -12.99 11.94 13.93
N GLN A 369 -11.65 12.03 14.07
CA GLN A 369 -10.73 11.20 13.30
C GLN A 369 -10.97 9.70 13.54
N SER A 370 -11.17 9.31 14.80
CA SER A 370 -11.51 7.93 15.19
C SER A 370 -12.82 7.46 14.56
N LYS A 371 -13.86 8.31 14.54
CA LYS A 371 -15.16 8.01 13.90
C LYS A 371 -15.03 7.86 12.38
N LEU A 372 -14.23 8.69 11.71
CA LEU A 372 -13.99 8.58 10.27
C LEU A 372 -13.35 7.24 9.91
N ILE A 373 -12.29 6.84 10.63
CA ILE A 373 -11.66 5.52 10.45
C ILE A 373 -12.66 4.38 10.69
N GLU A 374 -13.50 4.50 11.72
CA GLU A 374 -14.50 3.48 12.01
C GLU A 374 -15.56 3.36 10.91
N LYS A 375 -15.97 4.49 10.32
CA LYS A 375 -16.85 4.51 9.15
C LYS A 375 -16.20 3.77 7.98
N MET A 376 -14.94 4.07 7.67
CA MET A 376 -14.18 3.41 6.60
C MET A 376 -14.07 1.89 6.85
N TYR A 377 -13.65 1.49 8.05
CA TYR A 377 -13.57 0.08 8.43
C TYR A 377 -14.91 -0.65 8.25
N LYS A 378 -16.02 -0.04 8.70
CA LYS A 378 -17.36 -0.62 8.55
C LYS A 378 -17.79 -0.72 7.08
N SER A 379 -17.44 0.25 6.24
CA SER A 379 -17.83 0.24 4.82
C SER A 379 -16.92 -0.62 3.94
N THR A 380 -15.70 -0.95 4.38
CA THR A 380 -14.72 -1.73 3.60
C THR A 380 -14.39 -3.06 4.27
N LEU A 381 -13.44 -3.10 5.21
CA LEU A 381 -12.85 -4.33 5.76
C LEU A 381 -13.89 -5.22 6.45
N LYS A 382 -14.81 -4.62 7.22
CA LYS A 382 -15.87 -5.39 7.89
C LYS A 382 -16.79 -6.06 6.87
N LYS A 383 -17.13 -5.38 5.76
CA LYS A 383 -17.92 -5.97 4.67
C LYS A 383 -17.14 -7.05 3.92
N ALA A 384 -15.82 -6.92 3.81
CA ALA A 384 -14.93 -7.92 3.25
C ALA A 384 -14.65 -9.11 4.20
N GLY A 385 -15.37 -9.22 5.32
CA GLY A 385 -15.25 -10.33 6.28
C GLY A 385 -14.07 -10.21 7.26
N ILE A 386 -13.30 -9.12 7.21
CA ILE A 386 -12.16 -8.90 8.11
C ILE A 386 -12.66 -8.24 9.40
N GLN A 387 -12.67 -9.01 10.48
CA GLN A 387 -13.09 -8.53 11.81
C GLN A 387 -11.88 -8.15 12.67
N LEU A 388 -11.85 -6.90 13.14
CA LEU A 388 -10.78 -6.35 13.99
C LEU A 388 -11.33 -5.92 15.36
N ARG A 389 -10.50 -6.09 16.39
CA ARG A 389 -10.65 -5.46 17.70
C ARG A 389 -9.92 -4.12 17.68
N PHE A 390 -10.49 -3.11 18.33
CA PHE A 390 -9.90 -1.77 18.42
C PHE A 390 -9.39 -1.46 19.83
N GLU A 391 -9.71 -2.33 20.78
CA GLU A 391 -9.44 -2.28 22.22
C GLU A 391 -9.27 -3.70 22.75
#